data_AF-A0AAW0IJL5-F1
#
_entry.id   AF-A0AAW0IJL5-F1
#
_cell.length_a   1.000
_cell.length_b   1.000
_cell.length_c   1.000
_cell.angle_alpha   90.00
_cell.angle_beta   90.00
_cell.angle_gamma   90.00
#
_symmetry.space_group_name_H-M   'P 1'
#
loop_
_entity.id
_entity.type
_entity.pdbx_description
1 polymer ?
#
loop_
_entity_poly.entity_id
_entity_poly.type
_entity_poly.pdbx_seq_one_letter_code
_entity_poly.pdbx_strand_id
1 'polypeptide(L)'
;MPSLIPMKQLHPKARSLCGYQLMSMDIINYTGPPVIHSGIKDLKVLKTTQSGFEGFIKDQFTTLPEVKDRCFATQVYCKWRYQRRDVDFEATWSTVRDIVLQKFAGPYDKGEYSPSVQKTLYDIQVLSLTQVPEIEEMEISLPNIHYFNIDMSKMGLINKEEVLLPLDNPYGKITGTVKRKLASRLWYSASAPDERLPVDASGSSSLPVMIPVLSLHGIQGILPEVIGFGHGTLQFTSEQWAEGSIWRQSLGKC
;
A
#
# COMPACT_ATOMS: atom_id res chain seq x y z
N MET A 1 39.59 26.24 6.51
CA MET A 1 38.33 25.46 6.54
C MET A 1 38.36 24.50 5.37
N PRO A 2 38.24 23.18 5.56
CA PRO A 2 38.19 22.26 4.43
C PRO A 2 36.81 22.36 3.77
N SER A 3 36.80 22.79 2.51
CA SER A 3 35.62 22.80 1.65
C SER A 3 35.15 21.38 1.40
N LEU A 4 33.92 21.04 1.79
CA LEU A 4 33.24 19.83 1.35
C LEU A 4 33.14 19.88 -0.19
N ILE A 5 33.90 19.03 -0.88
CA ILE A 5 33.73 18.78 -2.30
C ILE A 5 32.47 17.91 -2.44
N PRO A 6 31.36 18.39 -3.02
CA PRO A 6 30.26 17.49 -3.36
C PRO A 6 30.79 16.46 -4.35
N MET A 7 30.56 15.16 -4.11
CA MET A 7 30.81 14.10 -5.09
C MET A 7 29.91 14.34 -6.32
N LYS A 8 30.31 15.26 -7.20
CA LYS A 8 29.55 15.66 -8.39
C LYS A 8 29.73 14.71 -9.57
N GLN A 9 30.62 13.73 -9.49
CA GLN A 9 30.84 12.75 -10.55
C GLN A 9 30.81 11.33 -9.98
N LEU A 10 29.95 10.51 -10.57
CA LEU A 10 29.94 9.07 -10.34
C LEU A 10 31.29 8.50 -10.80
N HIS A 11 31.95 7.76 -9.91
CA HIS A 11 33.20 7.10 -10.28
C HIS A 11 32.91 5.97 -11.28
N PRO A 12 33.62 5.88 -12.42
CA PRO A 12 33.22 5.02 -13.54
C PRO A 12 33.16 3.53 -13.18
N LYS A 13 34.04 3.08 -12.28
CA LYS A 13 34.20 1.67 -11.91
C LYS A 13 33.97 1.36 -10.43
N ALA A 14 33.74 2.36 -9.59
CA ALA A 14 33.48 2.09 -8.18
C ALA A 14 32.00 1.79 -8.01
N ARG A 15 31.70 0.83 -7.14
CA ARG A 15 30.35 0.45 -6.76
C ARG A 15 30.31 0.39 -5.23
N SER A 16 29.21 0.86 -4.66
CA SER A 16 28.90 0.70 -3.24
C SER A 16 27.56 -0.01 -3.14
N LEU A 17 27.46 -0.99 -2.24
CA LEU A 17 26.20 -1.66 -1.98
C LEU A 17 25.29 -0.71 -1.21
N CYS A 18 24.18 -0.35 -1.84
CA CYS A 18 23.13 0.48 -1.26
C CYS A 18 21.98 -0.43 -0.81
N GLY A 19 22.11 -1.04 0.38
CA GLY A 19 21.25 -2.13 0.87
C GLY A 19 19.86 -1.74 1.39
N TYR A 20 19.27 -0.64 0.91
CA TYR A 20 18.00 -0.10 1.45
C TYR A 20 16.74 -0.74 0.86
N GLN A 21 16.87 -1.52 -0.23
CA GLN A 21 15.77 -2.18 -0.91
C GLN A 21 16.32 -3.26 -1.87
N LEU A 22 15.46 -4.19 -2.27
CA LEU A 22 15.70 -5.19 -3.30
C LEU A 22 14.69 -5.04 -4.44
N MET A 23 15.21 -5.09 -5.67
CA MET A 23 14.40 -5.31 -6.87
C MET A 23 14.27 -6.82 -7.10
N SER A 24 13.05 -7.30 -7.30
CA SER A 24 12.77 -8.71 -7.62
C SER A 24 12.06 -8.84 -8.97
N MET A 25 12.37 -9.89 -9.72
CA MET A 25 11.68 -10.25 -10.96
C MET A 25 11.43 -11.77 -10.97
N ASP A 26 10.17 -12.16 -11.14
CA ASP A 26 9.75 -13.56 -11.25
C ASP A 26 9.11 -13.81 -12.62
N ILE A 27 9.59 -14.83 -13.34
CA ILE A 27 9.00 -15.28 -14.62
C ILE A 27 8.41 -16.66 -14.42
N ILE A 28 7.12 -16.80 -14.68
CA ILE A 28 6.40 -18.06 -14.52
C ILE A 28 5.95 -18.54 -15.91
N ASN A 29 6.32 -19.77 -16.25
CA ASN A 29 5.93 -20.42 -17.50
C ASN A 29 5.50 -21.88 -17.22
N TYR A 30 4.23 -22.19 -17.46
CA TYR A 30 3.69 -23.54 -17.27
C TYR A 30 3.41 -24.22 -18.61
N THR A 31 2.58 -23.63 -19.49
CA THR A 31 2.24 -24.17 -20.82
C THR A 31 1.79 -23.08 -21.82
N GLY A 32 2.10 -21.81 -21.54
CA GLY A 32 1.56 -20.66 -22.27
C GLY A 32 2.56 -19.51 -22.38
N PRO A 33 2.14 -18.35 -22.87
CA PRO A 33 3.06 -17.23 -23.05
C PRO A 33 3.45 -16.70 -21.65
N PRO A 34 4.73 -16.36 -21.40
CA PRO A 34 5.25 -16.20 -20.05
C PRO A 34 4.58 -15.05 -19.30
N VAL A 35 4.34 -15.25 -18.01
CA VAL A 35 3.83 -14.24 -17.07
C VAL A 35 4.99 -13.65 -16.30
N ILE A 36 5.11 -12.33 -16.33
CA ILE A 36 6.22 -11.59 -15.73
C ILE A 36 5.70 -10.81 -14.53
N HIS A 37 6.40 -10.93 -13.40
CA HIS A 37 6.20 -10.09 -12.22
C HIS A 37 7.47 -9.34 -11.88
N SER A 38 7.34 -8.06 -11.50
CA SER A 38 8.39 -7.33 -10.80
C SER A 38 7.93 -6.99 -9.40
N GLY A 39 8.88 -6.59 -8.54
CA GLY A 39 8.56 -6.18 -7.19
C GLY A 39 9.63 -5.39 -6.50
N ILE A 40 9.23 -4.82 -5.37
CA ILE A 40 10.06 -4.12 -4.38
C ILE A 40 9.95 -4.92 -3.09
N LYS A 41 11.10 -5.22 -2.49
CA LYS A 41 11.17 -5.88 -1.19
C LYS A 41 12.18 -5.16 -0.29
N ASP A 42 12.01 -5.30 1.01
CA ASP A 42 12.94 -4.82 2.04
C ASP A 42 13.16 -3.30 2.07
N LEU A 43 12.25 -2.53 1.44
CA LEU A 43 12.21 -1.08 1.52
C LEU A 43 11.62 -0.64 2.87
N LYS A 44 12.49 -0.28 3.80
CA LYS A 44 12.09 0.20 5.13
C LYS A 44 11.88 1.72 5.11
N VAL A 45 10.70 2.15 5.51
CA VAL A 45 10.32 3.56 5.59
C VAL A 45 9.64 3.85 6.91
N LEU A 46 9.84 5.07 7.42
CA LEU A 46 9.26 5.56 8.66
C LEU A 46 8.89 7.03 8.49
N LYS A 47 7.70 7.40 8.95
CA LYS A 47 7.32 8.79 9.24
C LYS A 47 6.91 8.92 10.70
N THR A 48 7.33 10.03 11.31
CA THR A 48 7.18 10.29 12.75
C THR A 48 5.83 10.90 13.13
N THR A 49 5.08 11.38 12.14
CA THR A 49 3.79 12.07 12.30
C THR A 49 2.95 11.86 11.02
N GLN A 50 1.84 12.59 10.88
CA GLN A 50 0.93 12.53 9.74
C GLN A 50 0.35 11.12 9.53
N SER A 51 0.12 10.41 10.64
CA SER A 51 -0.60 9.15 10.65
C SER A 51 -1.47 9.06 11.90
N GLY A 52 -2.75 8.75 11.72
CA GLY A 52 -3.65 8.46 12.82
C GLY A 52 -4.30 7.10 12.68
N PHE A 53 -5.06 6.74 13.70
CA PHE A 53 -5.95 5.58 13.70
C PHE A 53 -7.06 5.79 14.72
N GLU A 54 -8.25 6.09 14.21
CA GLU A 54 -9.45 6.40 14.99
C GLU A 54 -10.70 5.88 14.26
N GLY A 55 -11.83 5.82 14.96
CA GLY A 55 -13.10 5.37 14.42
C GLY A 55 -13.19 3.87 14.15
N PHE A 56 -12.34 3.06 14.79
CA PHE A 56 -12.39 1.61 14.71
C PHE A 56 -13.46 1.01 15.65
N ILE A 57 -13.90 -0.21 15.33
CA ILE A 57 -14.86 -0.95 16.15
C ILE A 57 -14.21 -1.26 17.51
N LYS A 58 -14.94 -0.97 18.59
CA LYS A 58 -14.54 -1.26 19.96
C LYS A 58 -15.41 -2.38 20.51
N ASP A 59 -14.82 -3.54 20.71
CA ASP A 59 -15.46 -4.68 21.38
C ASP A 59 -14.93 -4.84 22.82
N GLN A 60 -15.37 -5.90 23.50
CA GLN A 60 -14.96 -6.21 24.88
C GLN A 60 -13.46 -6.51 25.05
N PHE A 61 -12.72 -6.74 23.96
CA PHE A 61 -11.28 -7.00 23.96
C PHE A 61 -10.47 -5.81 23.46
N THR A 62 -11.11 -4.70 23.09
CA THR A 62 -10.43 -3.55 22.52
C THR A 62 -9.85 -2.66 23.63
N THR A 63 -8.53 -2.72 23.80
CA THR A 63 -7.78 -1.85 24.73
C THR A 63 -7.04 -0.71 24.03
N LEU A 64 -6.96 -0.76 22.70
CA LEU A 64 -6.23 0.22 21.89
C LEU A 64 -6.91 1.59 21.98
N PRO A 65 -6.20 2.65 22.42
CA PRO A 65 -6.74 4.01 22.35
C PRO A 65 -6.72 4.53 20.91
N GLU A 66 -7.69 5.38 20.60
CA GLU A 66 -7.68 6.15 19.35
C GLU A 66 -6.57 7.20 19.41
N VAL A 67 -5.87 7.36 18.28
CA VAL A 67 -4.77 8.32 18.17
C VAL A 67 -4.92 9.12 16.89
N LYS A 68 -4.75 10.44 17.00
CA LYS A 68 -4.77 11.35 15.84
C LYS A 68 -3.39 11.54 15.23
N ASP A 69 -2.34 11.25 15.99
CA ASP A 69 -0.98 11.24 15.51
C ASP A 69 -0.22 10.06 16.11
N ARG A 70 0.66 9.45 15.30
CA ARG A 70 1.55 8.35 15.68
C ARG A 70 2.64 8.17 14.63
N CYS A 71 3.71 7.49 15.03
CA CYS A 71 4.65 6.94 14.06
C CYS A 71 3.97 5.90 13.16
N PHE A 72 4.33 5.92 11.88
CA PHE A 72 4.02 4.86 10.93
C PHE A 72 5.32 4.39 10.30
N ALA A 73 5.71 3.16 10.62
CA ALA A 73 6.86 2.49 10.05
C ALA A 73 6.45 1.19 9.37
N THR A 74 7.05 0.90 8.21
CA THR A 74 6.75 -0.31 7.46
C THR A 74 7.95 -0.79 6.65
N GLN A 75 7.92 -2.08 6.31
CA GLN A 75 8.83 -2.69 5.36
C GLN A 75 8.02 -3.08 4.12
N VAL A 76 8.10 -2.24 3.08
CA VAL A 76 7.26 -2.38 1.90
C VAL A 76 7.62 -3.66 1.15
N TYR A 77 6.61 -4.48 0.94
CA TYR A 77 6.60 -5.50 -0.10
C TYR A 77 5.54 -5.11 -1.14
N CYS A 78 5.96 -5.02 -2.40
CA CYS A 78 5.09 -4.76 -3.52
C CYS A 78 5.46 -5.73 -4.65
N LYS A 79 4.46 -6.37 -5.24
CA LYS A 79 4.62 -7.26 -6.39
C LYS A 79 3.55 -6.92 -7.41
N TRP A 80 3.93 -6.77 -8.67
CA TRP A 80 2.98 -6.47 -9.73
C TRP A 80 3.20 -7.37 -10.93
N ARG A 81 2.10 -7.62 -11.66
CA ARG A 81 2.06 -8.43 -12.87
C ARG A 81 1.88 -7.55 -14.08
N TYR A 82 2.68 -7.78 -15.12
CA TYR A 82 2.52 -7.06 -16.39
C TYR A 82 1.47 -7.71 -17.28
N GLN A 83 0.71 -6.89 -18.01
CA GLN A 83 -0.22 -7.36 -19.05
C GLN A 83 0.47 -7.60 -20.41
N ARG A 84 1.64 -6.98 -20.63
CA ARG A 84 2.44 -7.09 -21.86
C ARG A 84 3.93 -7.24 -21.53
N ARG A 85 4.73 -7.63 -22.54
CA ARG A 85 6.17 -7.93 -22.37
C ARG A 85 7.09 -6.84 -22.89
N ASP A 86 6.59 -6.04 -23.83
CA ASP A 86 7.29 -4.87 -24.36
C ASP A 86 7.08 -3.71 -23.38
N VAL A 87 7.96 -3.67 -22.37
CA VAL A 87 7.93 -2.74 -21.23
C VAL A 87 9.37 -2.35 -20.89
N ASP A 88 9.60 -1.07 -20.60
CA ASP A 88 10.83 -0.64 -19.93
C ASP A 88 10.74 -1.01 -18.44
N PHE A 89 11.30 -2.16 -18.08
CA PHE A 89 11.22 -2.70 -16.73
C PHE A 89 11.90 -1.80 -15.68
N GLU A 90 13.01 -1.15 -16.04
CA GLU A 90 13.76 -0.30 -15.11
C GLU A 90 13.02 1.01 -14.85
N ALA A 91 12.52 1.65 -15.91
CA ALA A 91 11.70 2.86 -15.79
C ALA A 91 10.40 2.57 -15.03
N THR A 92 9.75 1.43 -15.30
CA THR A 92 8.54 1.02 -14.58
C THR A 92 8.82 0.78 -13.09
N TRP A 93 9.89 0.05 -12.78
CA TRP A 93 10.26 -0.21 -11.39
C TRP A 93 10.57 1.08 -10.63
N SER A 94 11.33 1.99 -11.25
CA SER A 94 11.63 3.31 -10.68
C SER A 94 10.37 4.14 -10.43
N THR A 95 9.44 4.13 -11.40
CA THR A 95 8.15 4.83 -11.29
C THR A 95 7.31 4.30 -10.13
N VAL A 96 7.16 2.98 -10.02
CA VAL A 96 6.40 2.36 -8.92
C VAL A 96 7.05 2.66 -7.57
N ARG A 97 8.38 2.58 -7.49
CA ARG A 97 9.12 2.93 -6.28
C ARG A 97 8.87 4.38 -5.85
N ASP A 98 8.92 5.31 -6.80
CA ASP A 98 8.70 6.72 -6.50
C ASP A 98 7.25 7.00 -6.08
N ILE A 99 6.28 6.32 -6.69
CA ILE A 99 4.87 6.36 -6.26
C ILE A 99 4.70 5.86 -4.82
N VAL A 100 5.34 4.73 -4.47
CA VAL A 100 5.32 4.18 -3.10
C VAL A 100 5.84 5.21 -2.10
N LEU A 101 7.00 5.81 -2.37
CA LEU A 101 7.62 6.80 -1.49
C LEU A 101 6.78 8.07 -1.40
N GLN A 102 6.29 8.56 -2.54
CA GLN A 102 5.45 9.75 -2.62
C GLN A 102 4.16 9.57 -1.83
N LYS A 103 3.47 8.44 -1.95
CA LYS A 103 2.21 8.20 -1.24
C LYS A 103 2.38 7.83 0.22
N PHE A 104 3.54 7.30 0.60
CA PHE A 104 3.85 7.08 2.00
C PHE A 104 4.16 8.40 2.73
N ALA A 105 5.05 9.22 2.15
CA ALA A 105 5.57 10.43 2.79
C ALA A 105 4.72 11.68 2.54
N GLY A 106 4.20 11.84 1.32
CA GLY A 106 3.57 13.07 0.85
C GLY A 106 4.60 14.14 0.43
N PRO A 107 4.18 15.40 0.28
CA PRO A 107 5.07 16.53 -0.01
C PRO A 107 6.16 16.71 1.07
N TYR A 108 7.39 16.97 0.67
CA TYR A 108 8.55 17.03 1.59
C TYR A 108 8.46 18.13 2.66
N ASP A 109 7.69 19.18 2.40
CA ASP A 109 7.52 20.36 3.26
C ASP A 109 6.51 20.14 4.40
N LYS A 110 5.46 19.34 4.16
CA LYS A 110 4.31 19.20 5.08
C LYS A 110 3.84 17.77 5.32
N GLY A 111 4.31 16.82 4.53
CA GLY A 111 3.84 15.44 4.51
C GLY A 111 2.38 15.30 4.07
N GLU A 112 1.87 14.07 4.13
CA GLU A 112 0.46 13.74 3.86
C GLU A 112 -0.11 12.87 4.98
N TYR A 113 -1.23 13.31 5.55
CA TYR A 113 -1.91 12.61 6.64
C TYR A 113 -2.53 11.30 6.12
N SER A 114 -2.24 10.20 6.81
CA SER A 114 -2.84 8.90 6.55
C SER A 114 -3.77 8.47 7.69
N PRO A 115 -5.09 8.30 7.45
CA PRO A 115 -6.03 7.85 8.48
C PRO A 115 -5.95 6.34 8.74
N SER A 116 -5.33 5.57 7.83
CA SER A 116 -5.11 4.13 7.99
C SER A 116 -4.04 3.63 7.02
N VAL A 117 -3.32 2.58 7.42
CA VAL A 117 -2.36 1.88 6.54
C VAL A 117 -3.06 1.36 5.29
N GLN A 118 -4.30 0.91 5.45
CA GLN A 118 -5.20 0.46 4.40
C GLN A 118 -5.39 1.50 3.30
N LYS A 119 -5.70 2.74 3.67
CA LYS A 119 -5.89 3.85 2.72
C LYS A 119 -4.59 4.12 1.95
N THR A 120 -3.46 4.22 2.65
CA THR A 120 -2.15 4.40 2.01
C THR A 120 -1.82 3.26 1.04
N LEU A 121 -2.08 2.01 1.43
CA LEU A 121 -1.88 0.84 0.58
C LEU A 121 -2.70 0.97 -0.71
N TYR A 122 -3.99 1.26 -0.60
CA TYR A 122 -4.89 1.38 -1.75
C TYR A 122 -4.48 2.54 -2.67
N ASP A 123 -4.12 3.69 -2.11
CA ASP A 123 -3.72 4.87 -2.90
C ASP A 123 -2.43 4.63 -3.70
N ILE A 124 -1.47 3.88 -3.13
CA ILE A 124 -0.28 3.43 -3.86
C ILE A 124 -0.70 2.58 -5.06
N GLN A 125 -1.59 1.61 -4.85
CA GLN A 125 -1.99 0.70 -5.92
C GLN A 125 -2.76 1.40 -7.03
N VAL A 126 -3.72 2.26 -6.67
CA VAL A 126 -4.52 3.02 -7.64
C VAL A 126 -3.63 3.95 -8.45
N LEU A 127 -2.70 4.67 -7.80
CA LEU A 127 -1.81 5.57 -8.52
C LEU A 127 -0.85 4.80 -9.45
N SER A 128 -0.31 3.66 -8.98
CA SER A 128 0.57 2.80 -9.80
C SER A 128 -0.14 2.28 -11.04
N LEU A 129 -1.37 1.75 -10.88
CA LEU A 129 -2.19 1.32 -12.01
C LEU A 129 -2.67 2.49 -12.88
N THR A 130 -2.77 3.70 -12.35
CA THR A 130 -3.14 4.85 -13.18
C THR A 130 -1.95 5.30 -14.04
N GLN A 131 -0.75 5.37 -13.46
CA GLN A 131 0.44 5.90 -14.14
C GLN A 131 1.18 4.88 -15.01
N VAL A 132 1.02 3.58 -14.74
CA VAL A 132 1.73 2.52 -15.46
C VAL A 132 0.70 1.58 -16.12
N PRO A 133 0.25 1.89 -17.35
CA PRO A 133 -0.73 1.10 -18.09
C PRO A 133 -0.35 -0.37 -18.24
N GLU A 134 0.95 -0.68 -18.29
CA GLU A 134 1.53 -2.01 -18.48
C GLU A 134 1.28 -2.95 -17.30
N ILE A 135 0.98 -2.41 -16.11
CA ILE A 135 0.65 -3.20 -14.93
C ILE A 135 -0.82 -3.62 -14.99
N GLU A 136 -1.09 -4.91 -14.81
CA GLU A 136 -2.43 -5.48 -14.78
C GLU A 136 -2.99 -5.59 -13.35
N GLU A 137 -2.11 -5.97 -12.42
CA GLU A 137 -2.43 -6.32 -11.05
C GLU A 137 -1.26 -5.98 -10.14
N MET A 138 -1.56 -5.52 -8.93
CA MET A 138 -0.58 -5.16 -7.91
C MET A 138 -1.00 -5.69 -6.54
N GLU A 139 -0.13 -6.48 -5.93
CA GLU A 139 -0.19 -6.95 -4.56
C GLU A 139 0.76 -6.12 -3.69
N ILE A 140 0.29 -5.68 -2.52
CA ILE A 140 1.12 -4.99 -1.53
C ILE A 140 0.94 -5.64 -0.16
N SER A 141 2.02 -5.75 0.59
CA SER A 141 2.02 -6.05 2.02
C SER A 141 2.80 -4.99 2.79
N LEU A 142 2.12 -4.37 3.76
CA LEU A 142 2.67 -3.35 4.65
C LEU A 142 2.55 -3.85 6.11
N PRO A 143 3.62 -4.43 6.70
CA PRO A 143 3.68 -4.64 8.14
C PRO A 143 3.75 -3.27 8.83
N ASN A 144 2.93 -3.05 9.85
CA ASN A 144 2.96 -1.86 10.69
C ASN A 144 3.92 -2.12 11.86
N ILE A 145 5.17 -1.67 11.71
CA ILE A 145 6.23 -1.83 12.71
C ILE A 145 5.98 -0.83 13.83
N HIS A 146 5.75 -1.32 15.04
CA HIS A 146 5.30 -0.48 16.15
C HIS A 146 6.45 0.25 16.83
N TYR A 147 6.24 1.56 17.03
CA TYR A 147 7.07 2.42 17.86
C TYR A 147 6.16 2.97 18.96
N PHE A 148 6.22 2.38 20.16
CA PHE A 148 5.35 2.78 21.26
C PHE A 148 6.00 3.81 22.17
N ASN A 149 5.21 4.77 22.65
CA ASN A 149 5.67 5.71 23.65
C ASN A 149 6.03 4.97 24.95
N ILE A 150 7.23 5.19 25.48
CA ILE A 150 7.64 4.59 26.75
C ILE A 150 6.95 5.34 27.89
N ASP A 151 6.15 4.64 28.68
CA ASP A 151 5.59 5.17 29.92
C ASP A 151 6.69 5.32 30.98
N MET A 152 7.04 6.57 31.28
CA MET A 152 8.05 6.93 32.28
C MET A 152 7.45 7.42 33.60
N SER A 153 6.13 7.30 33.79
CA SER A 153 5.42 7.75 34.99
C SER A 153 5.96 7.11 36.27
N LYS A 154 6.37 5.83 36.20
CA LYS A 154 7.01 5.10 37.31
C LYS A 154 8.34 5.71 37.76
N MET A 155 9.00 6.49 36.90
CA MET A 155 10.22 7.22 37.22
C MET A 155 9.94 8.69 37.61
N GLY A 156 8.67 9.10 37.66
CA GLY A 156 8.28 10.50 37.90
C GLY A 156 8.53 11.43 36.72
N LEU A 157 8.69 10.89 35.51
CA LEU A 157 8.97 11.66 34.28
C LEU A 157 7.79 11.63 33.32
N ILE A 158 7.66 12.68 32.52
CA ILE A 158 6.66 12.80 31.46
C ILE A 158 7.38 12.66 30.12
N ASN A 159 7.03 11.64 29.35
CA ASN A 159 7.55 11.41 28.01
C ASN A 159 6.57 11.97 26.96
N LYS A 160 6.97 13.04 26.27
CA LYS A 160 6.16 13.73 25.25
C LYS A 160 6.30 13.07 23.86
N GLU A 161 6.24 11.74 23.81
CA GLU A 161 6.42 10.95 22.58
C GLU A 161 7.81 11.11 21.93
N GLU A 162 8.80 11.51 22.73
CA GLU A 162 10.18 11.74 22.28
C GLU A 162 11.01 10.45 22.35
N VAL A 163 10.71 9.58 23.32
CA VAL A 163 11.39 8.30 23.50
C VAL A 163 10.41 7.17 23.18
N LEU A 164 10.68 6.49 22.07
CA LEU A 164 9.85 5.43 21.52
C LEU A 164 10.56 4.08 21.59
N LEU A 165 9.83 3.02 21.91
CA LEU A 165 10.29 1.64 21.89
C LEU A 165 9.96 1.01 20.54
N PRO A 166 10.96 0.70 19.68
CA PRO A 166 10.73 -0.15 18.52
C PRO A 166 10.45 -1.58 18.97
N LEU A 167 9.36 -2.17 18.46
CA LEU A 167 9.06 -3.58 18.66
C LEU A 167 9.27 -4.36 17.37
N ASP A 168 10.06 -5.42 17.46
CA ASP A 168 10.26 -6.36 16.35
C ASP A 168 9.00 -7.21 16.12
N ASN A 169 8.34 -7.65 17.20
CA ASN A 169 7.13 -8.47 17.15
C ASN A 169 6.20 -8.17 18.33
N PRO A 170 4.88 -8.38 18.15
CA PRO A 170 4.22 -8.57 16.85
C PRO A 170 4.10 -7.26 16.09
N TYR A 171 3.67 -7.37 14.84
CA TYR A 171 3.28 -6.25 14.00
C TYR A 171 1.94 -6.56 13.33
N GLY A 172 1.11 -5.54 13.13
CA GLY A 172 -0.05 -5.66 12.26
C GLY A 172 0.41 -5.87 10.82
N LYS A 173 -0.17 -6.81 10.07
CA LYS A 173 0.17 -7.02 8.66
C LYS A 173 -1.02 -6.69 7.77
N ILE A 174 -0.89 -5.62 6.99
CA ILE A 174 -1.94 -5.17 6.08
C ILE A 174 -1.56 -5.63 4.67
N THR A 175 -2.46 -6.37 4.02
CA THR A 175 -2.24 -6.91 2.67
C THR A 175 -3.39 -6.54 1.76
N GLY A 176 -3.08 -6.35 0.48
CA GLY A 176 -4.11 -6.11 -0.52
C GLY A 176 -3.66 -6.34 -1.94
N THR A 177 -4.59 -6.80 -2.77
CA THR A 177 -4.39 -6.96 -4.21
C THR A 177 -5.51 -6.26 -4.96
N VAL A 178 -5.12 -5.45 -5.94
CA VAL A 178 -6.07 -4.83 -6.86
C VAL A 178 -5.63 -5.08 -8.29
N LYS A 179 -6.62 -5.21 -9.17
CA LYS A 179 -6.42 -5.48 -10.59
C LYS A 179 -7.31 -4.60 -11.45
N ARG A 180 -6.90 -4.39 -12.69
CA ARG A 180 -7.75 -3.71 -13.68
C ARG A 180 -9.02 -4.50 -13.94
N LYS A 181 -10.11 -3.79 -14.18
CA LYS A 181 -11.36 -4.39 -14.64
C LYS A 181 -11.16 -4.96 -16.04
N LEU A 182 -11.52 -6.23 -16.23
CA LEU A 182 -11.60 -6.82 -17.56
C LEU A 182 -12.73 -6.13 -18.33
N ALA A 183 -12.48 -5.79 -19.60
CA ALA A 183 -13.57 -5.40 -20.49
C ALA A 183 -14.56 -6.58 -20.56
N SER A 184 -15.77 -6.38 -20.04
CA SER A 184 -16.82 -7.39 -20.07
C SER A 184 -17.19 -7.68 -21.52
N ARG A 185 -16.90 -8.89 -22.00
CA ARG A 185 -17.34 -9.40 -23.31
C ARG A 185 -18.80 -9.88 -23.25
N LEU A 186 -19.71 -9.04 -22.77
CA LEU A 186 -21.14 -9.31 -22.93
C LEU A 186 -21.55 -8.95 -24.37
N TRP A 187 -21.57 -10.03 -25.15
CA TRP A 187 -22.12 -10.26 -26.49
C TRP A 187 -23.08 -9.20 -27.07
N TYR A 188 -22.68 -8.66 -28.23
CA TYR A 188 -23.61 -8.25 -29.27
C TYR A 188 -24.06 -9.54 -29.98
N SER A 189 -25.25 -10.04 -29.69
CA SER A 189 -25.93 -10.99 -30.57
C SER A 189 -27.43 -10.73 -30.58
N ALA A 190 -27.82 -9.63 -31.22
CA ALA A 190 -29.05 -9.58 -31.97
C ALA A 190 -28.95 -8.47 -33.02
N SER A 191 -29.11 -8.89 -34.28
CA SER A 191 -29.48 -8.08 -35.45
C SER A 191 -28.34 -7.39 -36.22
N ALA A 192 -28.20 -7.85 -37.47
CA ALA A 192 -27.36 -7.31 -38.55
C ALA A 192 -27.93 -5.94 -39.07
N PRO A 193 -27.26 -5.27 -40.04
CA PRO A 193 -27.06 -3.82 -40.05
C PRO A 193 -28.24 -3.02 -40.60
N ASP A 194 -28.38 -1.78 -40.14
CA ASP A 194 -29.01 -0.72 -40.93
C ASP A 194 -28.23 0.60 -40.78
N GLU A 195 -28.22 1.33 -41.89
CA GLU A 195 -27.33 2.41 -42.28
C GLU A 195 -27.97 3.77 -41.92
N ARG A 196 -27.40 4.53 -40.95
CA ARG A 196 -27.27 6.01 -40.94
C ARG A 196 -26.83 6.60 -39.58
N LEU A 197 -25.90 7.55 -39.68
CA LEU A 197 -25.22 8.43 -38.71
C LEU A 197 -26.17 9.34 -37.88
N PRO A 198 -25.73 10.09 -36.83
CA PRO A 198 -24.36 10.59 -36.60
C PRO A 198 -23.78 10.56 -35.16
N VAL A 199 -22.49 10.90 -35.16
CA VAL A 199 -21.55 11.23 -34.09
C VAL A 199 -22.07 12.22 -33.04
N ASP A 200 -21.96 11.85 -31.77
CA ASP A 200 -21.91 12.81 -30.65
C ASP A 200 -20.64 12.59 -29.82
N ALA A 201 -19.76 13.57 -29.90
CA ALA A 201 -18.56 13.69 -29.08
C ALA A 201 -18.96 14.15 -27.67
N SER A 202 -18.88 13.25 -26.69
CA SER A 202 -18.71 13.65 -25.29
C SER A 202 -17.73 12.70 -24.61
N GLY A 203 -16.49 13.15 -24.52
CA GLY A 203 -15.45 12.50 -23.73
C GLY A 203 -15.85 12.56 -22.26
N SER A 204 -16.39 11.48 -21.73
CA SER A 204 -16.45 11.23 -20.30
C SER A 204 -15.32 10.25 -19.96
N SER A 205 -14.25 10.80 -19.40
CA SER A 205 -13.16 10.02 -18.82
C SER A 205 -13.70 9.34 -17.56
N SER A 206 -14.30 8.16 -17.73
CA SER A 206 -14.69 7.31 -16.62
C SER A 206 -13.42 6.75 -15.98
N LEU A 207 -13.16 7.17 -14.74
CA LEU A 207 -12.11 6.60 -13.90
C LEU A 207 -12.35 5.07 -13.78
N PRO A 208 -11.29 4.24 -13.82
CA PRO A 208 -11.44 2.80 -13.81
C PRO A 208 -12.11 2.34 -12.51
N VAL A 209 -13.27 1.69 -12.63
CA VAL A 209 -13.93 1.00 -11.52
C VAL A 209 -13.12 -0.25 -11.20
N MET A 210 -12.38 -0.20 -10.10
CA MET A 210 -11.49 -1.25 -9.59
C MET A 210 -12.26 -2.31 -8.81
N ILE A 211 -11.95 -3.60 -9.03
CA ILE A 211 -12.52 -4.71 -8.26
C ILE A 211 -11.45 -5.18 -7.26
N PRO A 212 -11.57 -4.86 -5.96
CA PRO A 212 -10.66 -5.39 -4.96
C PRO A 212 -10.96 -6.88 -4.74
N VAL A 213 -9.96 -7.75 -4.91
CA VAL A 213 -9.97 -9.10 -4.32
C VAL A 213 -8.94 -9.03 -3.20
N LEU A 214 -9.42 -8.72 -2.00
CA LEU A 214 -8.56 -8.48 -0.85
C LEU A 214 -8.66 -9.65 0.14
N SER A 215 -7.52 -10.20 0.53
CA SER A 215 -7.41 -11.18 1.63
C SER A 215 -6.62 -10.53 2.77
N LEU A 216 -7.26 -10.38 3.94
CA LEU A 216 -6.65 -9.91 5.19
C LEU A 216 -6.21 -11.12 6.01
N HIS A 217 -4.95 -11.15 6.44
CA HIS A 217 -4.47 -12.11 7.43
C HIS A 217 -4.23 -11.38 8.75
N GLY A 218 -5.01 -11.75 9.77
CA GLY A 218 -5.00 -11.15 11.11
C GLY A 218 -3.67 -11.28 11.86
N ILE A 219 -3.55 -10.41 12.85
CA ILE A 219 -2.42 -10.21 13.77
C ILE A 219 -2.00 -11.53 14.42
N GLN A 220 -0.69 -11.85 14.40
CA GLN A 220 -0.15 -13.02 15.09
C GLN A 220 0.84 -12.58 16.16
N GLY A 221 0.44 -12.71 17.44
CA GLY A 221 1.32 -12.97 18.59
C GLY A 221 1.78 -11.80 19.46
N ILE A 222 1.00 -11.40 20.48
CA ILE A 222 1.57 -10.91 21.76
C ILE A 222 1.50 -12.07 22.77
N LEU A 223 2.58 -12.27 23.53
CA LEU A 223 2.76 -13.26 24.60
C LEU A 223 1.67 -13.20 25.72
N PRO A 224 1.57 -14.24 26.58
CA PRO A 224 0.32 -14.85 26.97
C PRO A 224 -0.29 -14.18 28.20
N GLU A 225 -1.04 -13.10 28.01
CA GLU A 225 -2.06 -12.71 29.00
C GLU A 225 -3.17 -11.82 28.43
N VAL A 226 -3.09 -11.34 27.19
CA VAL A 226 -4.03 -10.34 26.69
C VAL A 226 -4.33 -10.54 25.19
N ILE A 227 -5.60 -10.91 24.93
CA ILE A 227 -6.37 -10.78 23.68
C ILE A 227 -6.05 -11.75 22.53
N GLY A 228 -7.00 -12.65 22.26
CA GLY A 228 -7.09 -13.41 21.01
C GLY A 228 -8.01 -12.70 20.01
N PHE A 229 -7.55 -12.51 18.77
CA PHE A 229 -8.41 -12.14 17.65
C PHE A 229 -8.69 -13.37 16.79
N GLY A 230 -9.97 -13.62 16.50
CA GLY A 230 -10.42 -14.72 15.66
C GLY A 230 -10.03 -14.55 14.19
N HIS A 231 -9.84 -15.68 13.51
CA HIS A 231 -9.61 -15.73 12.06
C HIS A 231 -10.85 -15.19 11.31
N GLY A 232 -10.68 -14.15 10.50
CA GLY A 232 -11.73 -13.63 9.62
C GLY A 232 -11.17 -12.89 8.41
N THR A 233 -11.59 -13.31 7.21
CA THR A 233 -11.38 -12.57 5.96
C THR A 233 -12.49 -11.55 5.81
N LEU A 234 -12.17 -10.25 5.92
CA LEU A 234 -13.13 -9.17 5.66
C LEU A 234 -12.95 -8.64 4.23
N GLN A 235 -13.99 -8.75 3.41
CA GLN A 235 -14.05 -8.16 2.07
C GLN A 235 -14.75 -6.80 2.16
N PHE A 236 -14.20 -5.79 1.50
CA PHE A 236 -14.77 -4.43 1.47
C PHE A 236 -14.70 -3.87 0.04
N THR A 237 -15.61 -2.96 -0.28
CA THR A 237 -15.69 -2.30 -1.60
C THR A 237 -14.61 -1.22 -1.75
N SER A 238 -14.32 -0.81 -2.99
CA SER A 238 -13.38 0.28 -3.29
C SER A 238 -13.75 1.60 -2.58
N GLU A 239 -15.05 1.86 -2.40
CA GLU A 239 -15.58 3.03 -1.70
C GLU A 239 -15.24 3.00 -0.20
N GLN A 240 -15.38 1.84 0.45
CA GLN A 240 -15.06 1.66 1.88
C GLN A 240 -13.57 1.90 2.18
N TRP A 241 -12.67 1.58 1.23
CA TRP A 241 -11.24 1.87 1.33
C TRP A 241 -10.90 3.32 0.97
N ALA A 242 -11.60 3.91 -0.01
CA ALA A 242 -11.34 5.28 -0.46
C ALA A 242 -11.58 6.33 0.63
N GLU A 243 -12.58 6.12 1.48
CA GLU A 243 -12.92 7.02 2.58
C GLU A 243 -12.12 6.79 3.88
N GLY A 244 -11.35 5.69 3.95
CA GLY A 244 -10.80 5.21 5.23
C GLY A 244 -11.88 4.71 6.21
N SER A 245 -13.14 4.62 5.76
CA SER A 245 -14.34 4.23 6.50
C SER A 245 -14.50 2.72 6.67
N ILE A 246 -13.44 1.92 6.48
CA ILE A 246 -13.45 0.45 6.56
C ILE A 246 -14.10 -0.06 7.87
N TRP A 247 -14.06 0.77 8.91
CA TRP A 247 -14.57 0.45 10.24
C TRP A 247 -15.97 0.99 10.57
N ARG A 248 -16.59 1.80 9.69
CA ARG A 248 -17.87 2.46 9.99
C ARG A 248 -19.10 1.57 9.81
N GLN A 249 -19.02 0.45 9.10
CA GLN A 249 -20.20 -0.38 8.82
C GLN A 249 -19.89 -1.87 8.76
N SER A 250 -20.10 -2.55 9.89
CA SER A 250 -20.59 -3.94 9.90
C SER A 250 -21.16 -4.30 11.28
N LEU A 251 -22.27 -3.67 11.66
CA LEU A 251 -23.26 -4.25 12.58
C LEU A 251 -24.65 -3.83 12.11
N GLY A 252 -25.01 -4.28 10.90
CA GLY A 252 -26.40 -4.48 10.56
C GLY A 252 -26.86 -5.79 11.18
N LYS A 253 -27.56 -5.72 12.32
CA LYS A 253 -28.42 -6.75 12.93
C LYS A 253 -27.84 -8.18 12.98
N CYS A 254 -27.35 -8.58 14.15
CA CYS A 254 -27.68 -9.88 14.75
C CYS A 254 -28.37 -9.60 16.08
#